data_AF-A0A7C0ZGF2-F1
#
_entry.id   AF-A0A7C0ZGF2-F1
#
_cell.length_a   1.000
_cell.length_b   1.000
_cell.length_c   1.000
_cell.angle_alpha   90.00
_cell.angle_beta   90.00
_cell.angle_gamma   90.00
#
_symmetry.space_group_name_H-M   'P 1'
#
loop_
_entity.id
_entity.type
_entity.pdbx_description
1 polymer ?
#
loop_
_entity_poly.entity_id
_entity_poly.type
_entity_poly.pdbx_seq_one_letter_code
_entity_poly.pdbx_strand_id
1 'polypeptide(L)' 'MSERTLSIIKPDAVAKGVIGQIIADFEANGLKIAAVKMIRMSKRVAQGFYA' A
#
# COMPACT_ATOMS: atom_id res chain seq x y z
N MET A 1 -10.09 1.26 -20.98
CA MET A 1 -8.85 1.77 -20.36
C MET A 1 -8.64 1.01 -19.04
N SER A 2 -7.40 0.84 -18.58
CA SER A 2 -7.13 0.23 -17.27
C SER A 2 -6.94 1.35 -16.25
N GLU A 3 -7.77 1.35 -15.21
CA GLU A 3 -7.63 2.29 -14.10
C GLU A 3 -6.44 1.93 -13.20
N ARG A 4 -5.96 2.90 -12.43
CA ARG A 4 -4.92 2.72 -11.42
C ARG A 4 -5.32 3.44 -10.14
N THR A 5 -5.04 2.81 -9.01
CA THR A 5 -5.25 3.39 -7.69
C THR A 5 -4.01 3.20 -6.82
N LEU A 6 -3.85 4.04 -5.80
CA LEU A 6 -2.80 3.93 -4.80
C LEU A 6 -3.39 3.28 -3.54
N SER A 7 -2.80 2.17 -3.10
CA SER A 7 -3.09 1.54 -1.81
C SER A 7 -1.89 1.67 -0.88
N ILE A 8 -2.15 1.93 0.41
CA ILE A 8 -1.11 2.07 1.43
C ILE A 8 -1.35 1.05 2.53
N ILE A 9 -0.40 0.12 2.69
CA ILE A 9 -0.34 -0.77 3.84
C ILE A 9 0.27 0.02 5.00
N LYS A 10 -0.56 0.38 5.99
CA LYS A 10 -0.18 1.23 7.12
C LYS A 10 0.76 0.52 8.12
N PRO A 11 1.47 1.27 8.98
CA PRO A 11 2.47 0.69 9.90
C PRO A 11 1.94 -0.41 10.84
N ASP A 12 0.66 -0.36 11.22
CA ASP A 12 0.02 -1.36 12.06
C ASP A 12 -0.12 -2.72 11.35
N ALA A 13 -0.50 -2.73 10.06
CA ALA A 13 -0.55 -3.97 9.27
C ALA A 13 0.85 -4.52 8.97
N VAL A 14 1.83 -3.65 8.77
CA VAL A 14 3.25 -4.04 8.66
C VAL A 14 3.73 -4.70 9.95
N ALA A 15 3.45 -4.10 11.11
CA ALA A 15 3.83 -4.64 12.42
C ALA A 15 3.16 -6.00 12.72
N LYS A 16 1.94 -6.23 12.20
CA LYS A 16 1.24 -7.52 12.29
C LYS A 16 1.78 -8.59 11.34
N GLY A 17 2.67 -8.25 10.41
CA GLY A 17 3.25 -9.23 9.47
C GLY A 17 2.30 -9.69 8.36
N VAL A 18 1.20 -8.98 8.09
CA VAL A 18 0.13 -9.41 7.16
C VAL A 18 0.25 -8.84 5.75
N ILE A 19 1.40 -8.29 5.36
CA ILE A 19 1.63 -7.65 4.05
C ILE A 19 1.28 -8.61 2.89
N GLY A 20 1.77 -9.84 2.94
CA GLY A 20 1.54 -10.84 1.88
C GLY A 20 0.08 -11.22 1.74
N GLN A 21 -0.66 -11.30 2.85
CA GLN A 21 -2.10 -11.61 2.84
C GLN A 21 -2.89 -10.50 2.15
N ILE A 22 -2.57 -9.23 2.44
CA ILE A 22 -3.21 -8.07 1.80
C ILE A 22 -2.94 -8.02 0.29
N ILE A 23 -1.70 -8.31 -0.12
CA ILE A 23 -1.34 -8.37 -1.55
C ILE A 23 -2.10 -9.50 -2.24
N ALA A 24 -2.14 -10.69 -1.63
CA ALA A 24 -2.86 -11.84 -2.16
C ALA A 24 -4.36 -11.55 -2.33
N ASP A 25 -4.97 -10.83 -1.38
CA ASP A 25 -6.37 -10.39 -1.50
C ASP A 25 -6.59 -9.48 -2.71
N PHE A 26 -5.67 -8.55 -3.01
CA PHE A 26 -5.79 -7.69 -4.21
C PHE A 26 -5.72 -8.52 -5.51
N GLU A 27 -4.77 -9.45 -5.59
CA GLU A 27 -4.59 -10.31 -6.77
C GLU A 27 -5.77 -11.27 -6.96
N ALA A 28 -6.28 -11.85 -5.88
CA ALA A 28 -7.45 -12.74 -5.89
C ALA A 28 -8.73 -12.01 -6.36
N ASN A 29 -8.83 -10.71 -6.12
CA ASN A 29 -9.93 -9.86 -6.60
C ASN A 29 -9.65 -9.23 -7.97
N GLY A 30 -8.67 -9.73 -8.72
CA GLY A 30 -8.41 -9.36 -10.11
C GLY A 30 -7.63 -8.06 -10.30
N LEU A 31 -7.09 -7.46 -9.23
CA LEU A 31 -6.18 -6.32 -9.34
C LEU A 31 -4.77 -6.81 -9.67
N LYS A 32 -4.02 -6.00 -10.42
CA LYS A 32 -2.60 -6.27 -10.73
C LYS A 32 -1.73 -5.29 -9.97
N ILE A 33 -0.71 -5.78 -9.27
CA ILE A 33 0.29 -4.93 -8.62
C ILE A 33 1.21 -4.32 -9.68
N ALA A 34 1.00 -3.05 -9.99
CA ALA A 34 1.80 -2.33 -10.99
C ALA A 34 3.18 -1.89 -10.46
N ALA A 35 3.27 -1.59 -9.17
CA ALA A 35 4.50 -1.18 -8.48
C ALA A 35 4.35 -1.35 -6.96
N VAL A 36 5.47 -1.55 -6.25
CA VAL A 36 5.48 -1.57 -4.79
C VAL A 36 6.75 -0.89 -4.27
N LYS A 37 6.64 -0.18 -3.14
CA LYS A 37 7.80 0.40 -2.44
C LYS A 37 7.53 0.46 -0.94
N MET A 38 8.42 -0.13 -0.15
CA MET A 38 8.42 0.06 1.30
C MET A 38 9.18 1.35 1.63
N ILE A 39 8.54 2.25 2.37
CA ILE A 39 9.15 3.49 2.83
C ILE A 39 8.88 3.71 4.31
N ARG A 40 9.80 4.38 4.99
CA ARG A 40 9.56 4.98 6.30
C ARG A 40 9.33 6.46 6.09
N MET A 41 8.07 6.89 6.12
CA MET A 41 7.71 8.29 5.90
C MET A 41 8.25 9.17 7.03
N SER A 42 8.86 10.30 6.68
CA SER A 42 9.10 11.37 7.65
C SER A 42 7.78 12.11 7.94
N LYS A 43 7.69 12.78 9.08
CA LYS A 43 6.50 13.56 9.46
C LYS A 43 6.11 14.57 8.37
N ARG A 44 7.08 15.29 7.80
CA ARG A 44 6.87 16.27 6.72
C ARG A 44 6.25 15.62 5.48
N VAL A 45 6.74 14.45 5.07
CA VAL A 45 6.22 13.73 3.89
C VAL A 45 4.81 13.22 4.16
N ALA A 46 4.54 12.67 5.35
CA ALA A 46 3.20 12.23 5.73
C ALA A 46 2.19 13.39 5.76
N GLN A 47 2.59 14.54 6.31
CA GLN A 47 1.74 15.74 6.30
C GLN A 47 1.43 16.22 4.89
N GLY A 48 2.41 16.24 3.99
CA GLY A 48 2.18 16.60 2.59
C GLY A 48 1.26 15.62 1.84
N PHE A 49 1.22 14.35 2.23
CA PHE A 49 0.31 13.35 1.67
C PHE A 49 -1.15 13.53 2.13
N TYR A 50 -1.36 14.07 3.33
CA TYR A 50 -2.68 14.28 3.94
C TYR A 50 -3.11 15.75 4.01
N ALA A 51 -2.49 16.62 3.20
CA ALA A 51 -2.80 18.04 3.13
C ALA A 51 -4.12 18.33 2.41
#